data_AF-A0A1H1LBZ2-F1
#
_entry.id   AF-A0A1H1LBZ2-F1
#
_cell.length_a   1.000
_cell.length_b   1.000
_cell.length_c   1.000
_cell.angle_alpha   90.00
_cell.angle_beta   90.00
_cell.angle_gamma   90.00
#
_symmetry.space_group_name_H-M   'P 1'
#
loop_
_entity.id
_entity.type
_entity.pdbx_description
1 polymer ?
#
loop_
_entity_poly.entity_id
_entity_poly.type
_entity_poly.pdbx_seq_one_letter_code
_entity_poly.pdbx_strand_id
1 'polypeptide(L)'
;MTATPERVLLIKAKGGLGNRMLSACTGLVLAELTGRTAVIDWRDGDYLPLGDDAYPALFDGPGGHVAAEFDDRVDVAPALWRGRLDEHPFQIIDDRFPGEHSSPFVYRRLSIDLAHPDVPEPIAVFWSYLPKMARIRRRASRAPAFRGMGHEQLTRWALERWFRPNARVRSALERLFPDDARPRIGVHIRYTDRKVSLDRVFRETRRLRERAPDARIFLATDNAAVQARFREAFDDVLVIEKALGADDRSLHQQTETDDPLREAENALVDMWGLAGCHWLVHSRHSTFSVAAALIGGIPRSRQRDVDRWNPRVVGKRWVQTWA
;
A
#
# COMPACT_ATOMS: atom_id res chain seq x y z
N MET A 1 18.21 -23.50 9.07
CA MET A 1 17.46 -23.40 7.81
C MET A 1 16.12 -24.09 8.02
N THR A 2 15.02 -23.36 7.93
CA THR A 2 13.67 -23.94 7.90
C THR A 2 13.51 -24.78 6.64
N ALA A 3 12.85 -25.92 6.72
CA ALA A 3 12.58 -26.75 5.54
C ALA A 3 11.77 -25.95 4.51
N THR A 4 12.06 -26.12 3.22
CA THR A 4 11.31 -25.46 2.14
C THR A 4 9.84 -25.88 2.21
N PRO A 5 8.89 -24.94 2.24
CA PRO A 5 7.49 -25.23 2.43
C PRO A 5 6.92 -26.00 1.24
N GLU A 6 6.07 -26.98 1.52
CA GLU A 6 5.43 -27.81 0.50
C GLU A 6 4.40 -27.03 -0.32
N ARG A 7 3.75 -26.02 0.26
CA ARG A 7 2.71 -25.21 -0.41
C ARG A 7 2.92 -23.73 -0.14
N VAL A 8 3.09 -22.96 -1.21
CA VAL A 8 3.41 -21.52 -1.15
C VAL A 8 2.37 -20.70 -1.90
N LEU A 9 2.10 -19.50 -1.40
CA LEU A 9 1.48 -18.43 -2.16
C LEU A 9 2.49 -17.30 -2.32
N LEU A 10 3.01 -17.14 -3.53
CA LEU A 10 3.94 -16.07 -3.90
C LEU A 10 3.13 -14.80 -4.26
N ILE A 11 3.40 -13.71 -3.57
CA ILE A 11 2.63 -12.46 -3.64
C ILE A 11 3.49 -11.40 -4.33
N LYS A 12 3.25 -11.18 -5.63
CA LYS A 12 4.04 -10.26 -6.46
C LYS A 12 3.62 -8.80 -6.27
N ALA A 13 4.59 -7.91 -6.32
CA ALA A 13 4.38 -6.47 -6.33
C ALA A 13 3.70 -5.97 -7.63
N LYS A 14 2.93 -4.87 -7.49
CA LYS A 14 2.54 -3.98 -8.60
C LYS A 14 2.04 -2.63 -8.10
N GLY A 15 2.47 -1.55 -8.74
CA GLY A 15 2.04 -0.17 -8.46
C GLY A 15 2.76 0.44 -7.26
N GLY A 16 2.35 1.64 -6.82
CA GLY A 16 2.99 2.32 -5.69
C GLY A 16 2.79 1.62 -4.35
N LEU A 17 3.52 2.06 -3.31
CA LEU A 17 3.62 1.39 -2.02
C LEU A 17 2.26 1.03 -1.37
N GLY A 18 1.31 1.98 -1.35
CA GLY A 18 -0.04 1.72 -0.83
C GLY A 18 -0.82 0.68 -1.64
N ASN A 19 -0.60 0.58 -2.95
CA ASN A 19 -1.20 -0.47 -3.79
C ASN A 19 -0.59 -1.84 -3.45
N ARG A 20 0.75 -1.92 -3.38
CA ARG A 20 1.49 -3.15 -3.05
C ARG A 20 1.04 -3.70 -1.70
N MET A 21 1.05 -2.87 -0.65
CA MET A 21 0.66 -3.29 0.70
C MET A 21 -0.78 -3.80 0.75
N LEU A 22 -1.75 -3.03 0.27
CA LEU A 22 -3.16 -3.42 0.34
C LEU A 22 -3.49 -4.64 -0.53
N SER A 23 -2.87 -4.76 -1.71
CA SER A 23 -2.98 -5.97 -2.53
C SER A 23 -2.36 -7.16 -1.81
N ALA A 24 -1.15 -7.02 -1.26
CA ALA A 24 -0.50 -8.06 -0.49
C ALA A 24 -1.34 -8.51 0.70
N CYS A 25 -2.03 -7.62 1.41
CA CYS A 25 -2.99 -8.01 2.46
C CYS A 25 -4.06 -8.99 1.96
N THR A 26 -4.51 -8.86 0.70
CA THR A 26 -5.44 -9.84 0.10
C THR A 26 -4.75 -11.19 -0.08
N GLY A 27 -3.52 -11.21 -0.59
CA GLY A 27 -2.72 -12.43 -0.72
C GLY A 27 -2.43 -13.10 0.62
N LEU A 28 -2.09 -12.34 1.65
CA LEU A 28 -1.81 -12.86 2.99
C LEU A 28 -3.03 -13.54 3.63
N VAL A 29 -4.21 -12.92 3.51
CA VAL A 29 -5.47 -13.56 3.95
C VAL A 29 -5.77 -14.80 3.11
N LEU A 30 -5.46 -14.77 1.81
CA LEU A 30 -5.67 -15.90 0.92
C LEU A 30 -4.75 -17.09 1.24
N ALA A 31 -3.49 -16.81 1.60
CA ALA A 31 -2.53 -17.83 2.02
C ALA A 31 -3.04 -18.55 3.27
N GLU A 32 -3.49 -17.80 4.28
CA GLU A 32 -4.11 -18.36 5.49
C GLU A 32 -5.35 -19.20 5.16
N LEU A 33 -6.22 -18.72 4.26
CA LEU A 33 -7.44 -19.42 3.83
C LEU A 33 -7.22 -20.71 3.05
N THR A 34 -6.02 -20.91 2.51
CA THR A 34 -5.65 -22.04 1.67
C THR A 34 -4.56 -22.91 2.32
N GLY A 35 -4.17 -22.60 3.56
CA GLY A 35 -3.11 -23.30 4.27
C GLY A 35 -1.74 -23.23 3.58
N ARG A 36 -1.47 -22.15 2.84
CA ARG A 36 -0.21 -21.92 2.12
C ARG A 36 0.72 -21.02 2.95
N THR A 37 2.01 -21.27 2.87
CA THR A 37 3.03 -20.33 3.35
C THR A 37 3.03 -19.11 2.44
N ALA A 38 2.81 -17.92 3.01
CA ALA A 38 2.86 -16.68 2.24
C ALA A 38 4.31 -16.21 2.06
N VAL A 39 4.67 -15.84 0.83
CA VAL A 39 5.97 -15.25 0.50
C VAL A 39 5.70 -13.99 -0.31
N ILE A 40 6.14 -12.84 0.20
CA ILE A 40 6.03 -11.56 -0.49
C ILE A 40 7.25 -11.41 -1.40
N ASP A 41 7.01 -11.04 -2.66
CA ASP A 41 8.06 -10.88 -3.66
C ASP A 41 7.98 -9.50 -4.31
N TRP A 42 8.83 -8.60 -3.83
CA TRP A 42 8.94 -7.21 -4.29
C TRP A 42 10.30 -6.94 -4.96
N ARG A 43 10.82 -7.94 -5.68
CA ARG A 43 12.06 -7.86 -6.48
C ARG A 43 11.91 -7.10 -7.81
N ASP A 44 10.88 -6.26 -7.94
CA ASP A 44 10.40 -5.76 -9.23
C ASP A 44 11.14 -4.53 -9.78
N GLY A 45 12.15 -4.04 -9.07
CA GLY A 45 12.98 -2.92 -9.54
C GLY A 45 12.49 -1.53 -9.13
N ASP A 46 11.36 -1.40 -8.42
CA ASP A 46 10.75 -0.08 -8.14
C ASP A 46 11.43 0.69 -6.99
N TYR A 47 11.94 -0.01 -5.97
CA TYR A 47 12.57 0.61 -4.77
C TYR A 47 13.98 0.09 -4.47
N LEU A 48 14.40 -0.95 -5.18
CA LEU A 48 15.73 -1.54 -5.19
C LEU A 48 16.03 -1.99 -6.62
N PRO A 49 17.29 -2.28 -7.00
CA PRO A 49 17.60 -2.87 -8.29
C PRO A 49 16.73 -4.10 -8.59
N LEU A 50 16.41 -4.31 -9.87
CA LEU A 50 15.64 -5.48 -10.31
C LEU A 50 16.32 -6.77 -9.82
N GLY A 51 15.56 -7.64 -9.15
CA GLY A 51 16.07 -8.86 -8.50
C GLY A 51 16.29 -8.73 -6.99
N ASP A 52 16.48 -7.53 -6.46
CA ASP A 52 16.67 -7.29 -5.02
C ASP A 52 15.32 -7.06 -4.32
N ASP A 53 15.05 -7.79 -3.24
CA ASP A 53 13.73 -7.77 -2.60
C ASP A 53 13.57 -6.58 -1.65
N ALA A 54 12.70 -5.63 -2.05
CA ALA A 54 12.42 -4.45 -1.26
C ALA A 54 11.60 -4.73 0.02
N TYR A 55 10.88 -5.85 0.10
CA TYR A 55 10.02 -6.12 1.26
C TYR A 55 10.81 -6.26 2.58
N PRO A 56 11.83 -7.13 2.71
CA PRO A 56 12.62 -7.25 3.94
C PRO A 56 13.48 -6.01 4.23
N ALA A 57 13.81 -5.19 3.22
CA ALA A 57 14.50 -3.92 3.44
C ALA A 57 13.58 -2.87 4.12
N LEU A 58 12.27 -2.95 3.88
CA LEU A 58 11.28 -1.98 4.33
C LEU A 58 10.49 -2.41 5.58
N PHE A 59 10.32 -3.72 5.81
CA PHE A 59 9.46 -4.25 6.85
C PHE A 59 10.06 -5.42 7.64
N ASP A 60 9.79 -5.41 8.95
CA ASP A 60 10.07 -6.51 9.89
C ASP A 60 8.84 -7.44 9.96
N GLY A 61 8.57 -8.17 8.86
CA GLY A 61 7.49 -9.17 8.79
C GLY A 61 7.86 -10.52 9.40
N PRO A 62 6.91 -11.47 9.52
CA PRO A 62 7.21 -12.83 9.95
C PRO A 62 8.04 -13.49 8.85
N GLY A 63 9.36 -13.49 9.05
CA GLY A 63 10.34 -14.08 8.15
C GLY A 63 10.30 -15.60 8.14
N GLY A 64 10.91 -16.19 7.12
CA GLY A 64 11.16 -17.63 7.06
C GLY A 64 11.59 -18.12 5.69
N HIS A 65 11.12 -17.47 4.63
CA HIS A 65 11.41 -17.83 3.24
C HIS A 65 11.58 -16.58 2.38
N VAL A 66 12.55 -16.60 1.48
CA VAL A 66 12.74 -15.58 0.44
C VAL A 66 12.24 -16.08 -0.91
N ALA A 67 11.74 -15.16 -1.75
CA ALA A 67 11.14 -15.52 -3.04
C ALA A 67 12.10 -16.31 -3.95
N ALA A 68 13.40 -16.02 -3.90
CA ALA A 68 14.43 -16.68 -4.68
C ALA A 68 14.55 -18.20 -4.42
N GLU A 69 14.08 -18.69 -3.27
CA GLU A 69 14.06 -20.14 -2.98
C GLU A 69 13.16 -20.94 -3.95
N PHE A 70 12.29 -20.25 -4.70
CA PHE A 70 11.28 -20.88 -5.55
C PHE A 70 11.51 -20.64 -7.05
N ASP A 71 12.55 -19.92 -7.46
CA ASP A 71 12.71 -19.47 -8.85
C ASP A 71 12.81 -20.65 -9.85
N ASP A 72 13.43 -21.76 -9.44
CA ASP A 72 13.57 -22.98 -10.25
C ASP A 72 12.30 -23.86 -10.30
N ARG A 73 11.22 -23.49 -9.60
CA ARG A 73 9.99 -24.29 -9.54
C ARG A 73 9.16 -24.13 -10.80
N VAL A 74 8.63 -25.26 -11.28
CA VAL A 74 7.83 -25.34 -12.53
C VAL A 74 6.39 -25.80 -12.32
N ASP A 75 6.11 -26.35 -11.14
CA ASP A 75 4.83 -26.79 -10.63
C ASP A 75 4.06 -25.61 -10.00
N VAL A 76 3.70 -24.67 -10.87
CA VAL A 76 3.12 -23.38 -10.52
C VAL A 76 1.77 -23.13 -11.18
N ALA A 77 0.87 -22.50 -10.44
CA ALA A 77 -0.38 -21.93 -10.94
C ALA A 77 -0.43 -20.40 -10.75
N PRO A 78 -0.81 -19.61 -11.78
CA PRO A 78 -1.09 -20.04 -13.16
C PRO A 78 0.13 -20.55 -13.93
N ALA A 79 -0.09 -21.43 -14.92
CA ALA A 79 0.97 -22.05 -15.72
C ALA A 79 1.85 -21.06 -16.52
N LEU A 80 1.37 -19.83 -16.73
CA LEU A 80 2.14 -18.74 -17.36
C LEU A 80 3.39 -18.35 -16.57
N TRP A 81 3.47 -18.69 -15.28
CA TRP A 81 4.62 -18.43 -14.42
C TRP A 81 5.70 -19.51 -14.46
N ARG A 82 5.49 -20.61 -15.21
CA ARG A 82 6.44 -21.73 -15.26
C ARG A 82 7.79 -21.25 -15.80
N GLY A 83 8.84 -21.37 -14.99
CA GLY A 83 10.20 -20.93 -15.33
C GLY A 83 10.34 -19.41 -15.43
N ARG A 84 9.45 -18.65 -14.78
CA ARG A 84 9.40 -17.18 -14.78
C ARG A 84 9.10 -16.62 -13.38
N LEU A 85 9.45 -17.39 -12.34
CA LEU A 85 9.14 -17.03 -10.96
C LEU A 85 10.05 -15.92 -10.40
N ASP A 86 11.11 -15.57 -11.10
CA ASP A 86 11.96 -14.40 -10.92
C ASP A 86 11.42 -13.16 -11.67
N GLU A 87 10.56 -13.34 -12.68
CA GLU A 87 9.90 -12.24 -13.38
C GLU A 87 8.78 -11.60 -12.52
N HIS A 88 8.35 -10.41 -12.93
CA HIS A 88 7.24 -9.68 -12.34
C HIS A 88 6.11 -9.44 -13.33
N PRO A 89 4.88 -9.13 -12.84
CA PRO A 89 3.72 -9.01 -13.72
C PRO A 89 3.91 -8.04 -14.88
N PHE A 90 4.67 -6.95 -14.73
CA PHE A 90 4.90 -6.02 -15.85
C PHE A 90 5.73 -6.64 -16.96
N GLN A 91 6.80 -7.39 -16.65
CA GLN A 91 7.67 -8.05 -17.63
C GLN A 91 6.88 -9.05 -18.48
N ILE A 92 6.07 -9.90 -17.84
CA ILE A 92 5.24 -10.87 -18.57
C ILE A 92 4.16 -10.16 -19.41
N ILE A 93 3.61 -9.04 -18.91
CA ILE A 93 2.64 -8.24 -19.68
C ILE A 93 3.31 -7.60 -20.90
N ASP A 94 4.48 -7.00 -20.75
CA ASP A 94 5.22 -6.39 -21.86
C ASP A 94 5.58 -7.44 -22.93
N ASP A 95 6.02 -8.63 -22.51
CA ASP A 95 6.37 -9.75 -23.40
C ASP A 95 5.14 -10.36 -24.12
N ARG A 96 4.05 -10.60 -23.38
CA ARG A 96 2.94 -11.47 -23.86
C ARG A 96 1.63 -10.74 -24.15
N PHE A 97 1.42 -9.57 -23.56
CA PHE A 97 0.18 -8.80 -23.64
C PHE A 97 0.47 -7.30 -23.78
N PRO A 98 1.25 -6.88 -24.80
CA PRO A 98 1.76 -5.52 -24.90
C PRO A 98 0.61 -4.50 -24.88
N GLY A 99 0.73 -3.49 -24.01
CA GLY A 99 -0.29 -2.44 -23.83
C GLY A 99 -1.45 -2.79 -22.89
N GLU A 100 -1.51 -4.00 -22.33
CA GLU A 100 -2.63 -4.47 -21.49
C GLU A 100 -2.38 -4.38 -19.96
N HIS A 101 -1.52 -3.47 -19.49
CA HIS A 101 -1.14 -3.37 -18.06
C HIS A 101 -2.29 -3.14 -17.09
N SER A 102 -3.41 -2.60 -17.59
CA SER A 102 -4.65 -2.33 -16.84
C SER A 102 -5.78 -3.32 -17.15
N SER A 103 -5.54 -4.33 -17.99
CA SER A 103 -6.55 -5.30 -18.42
C SER A 103 -6.94 -6.24 -17.27
N PRO A 104 -8.21 -6.27 -16.86
CA PRO A 104 -8.67 -7.21 -15.82
C PRO A 104 -8.60 -8.67 -16.30
N PHE A 105 -8.59 -8.91 -17.61
CA PHE A 105 -8.43 -10.25 -18.18
C PHE A 105 -7.00 -10.76 -18.01
N VAL A 106 -6.00 -9.92 -18.28
CA VAL A 106 -4.59 -10.27 -18.07
C VAL A 106 -4.29 -10.51 -16.60
N TYR A 107 -4.86 -9.70 -15.70
CA TYR A 107 -4.83 -9.97 -14.26
C TYR A 107 -5.29 -11.40 -13.92
N ARG A 108 -6.42 -11.86 -14.49
CA ARG A 108 -6.95 -13.21 -14.22
C ARG A 108 -6.10 -14.33 -14.81
N ARG A 109 -5.29 -14.05 -15.83
CA ARG A 109 -4.37 -15.01 -16.43
C ARG A 109 -3.09 -15.17 -15.62
N LEU A 110 -2.66 -14.12 -14.94
CA LEU A 110 -1.39 -14.06 -14.22
C LEU A 110 -1.54 -14.13 -12.69
N SER A 111 -2.76 -14.26 -12.16
CA SER A 111 -3.01 -14.46 -10.73
C SER A 111 -3.92 -15.67 -10.54
N ILE A 112 -3.80 -16.37 -9.41
CA ILE A 112 -4.73 -17.43 -9.05
C ILE A 112 -6.19 -16.96 -9.03
N ASP A 113 -7.10 -17.87 -9.35
CA ASP A 113 -8.52 -17.59 -9.30
C ASP A 113 -9.01 -17.47 -7.85
N LEU A 114 -9.47 -16.28 -7.50
CA LEU A 114 -10.00 -15.99 -6.17
C LEU A 114 -11.33 -16.70 -5.87
N ALA A 115 -12.05 -17.19 -6.89
CA ALA A 115 -13.23 -18.02 -6.71
C ALA A 115 -12.87 -19.46 -6.31
N HIS A 116 -11.76 -19.97 -6.85
CA HIS A 116 -11.26 -21.34 -6.65
C HIS A 116 -9.76 -21.34 -6.28
N PRO A 117 -9.37 -20.75 -5.13
CA PRO A 117 -7.96 -20.52 -4.83
C PRO A 117 -7.20 -21.77 -4.34
N ASP A 118 -7.90 -22.88 -4.07
CA ASP A 118 -7.32 -24.17 -3.65
C ASP A 118 -6.77 -24.94 -4.86
N VAL A 119 -5.80 -24.36 -5.54
CA VAL A 119 -5.14 -25.01 -6.69
C VAL A 119 -4.25 -26.17 -6.20
N PRO A 120 -4.12 -27.27 -6.96
CA PRO A 120 -3.30 -28.42 -6.57
C PRO A 120 -1.80 -28.12 -6.60
N GLU A 121 -1.35 -27.18 -7.42
CA GLU A 121 0.05 -26.83 -7.60
C GLU A 121 0.68 -26.35 -6.27
N PRO A 122 1.88 -26.84 -5.93
CA PRO A 122 2.62 -26.40 -4.76
C PRO A 122 2.87 -24.90 -4.72
N ILE A 123 3.19 -24.28 -5.86
CA ILE A 123 3.37 -22.83 -5.95
C ILE A 123 2.12 -22.19 -6.57
N ALA A 124 1.48 -21.29 -5.84
CA ALA A 124 0.43 -20.42 -6.34
C ALA A 124 0.95 -19.00 -6.43
N VAL A 125 0.63 -18.26 -7.51
CA VAL A 125 1.02 -16.86 -7.67
C VAL A 125 -0.20 -15.95 -7.57
N PHE A 126 -0.11 -14.96 -6.69
CA PHE A 126 -1.10 -13.90 -6.57
C PHE A 126 -0.45 -12.55 -6.81
N TRP A 127 -1.12 -11.69 -7.59
CA TRP A 127 -0.79 -10.28 -7.68
C TRP A 127 -2.06 -9.51 -7.99
N SER A 128 -2.11 -8.23 -7.63
CA SER A 128 -3.19 -7.34 -8.05
C SER A 128 -2.74 -5.89 -8.00
N TYR A 129 -3.28 -5.05 -8.89
CA TYR A 129 -3.06 -3.61 -8.80
C TYR A 129 -3.83 -2.97 -7.63
N LEU A 130 -4.99 -3.51 -7.27
CA LEU A 130 -5.84 -3.02 -6.16
C LEU A 130 -6.26 -4.18 -5.26
N PRO A 131 -6.49 -3.94 -3.96
CA PRO A 131 -6.94 -5.00 -3.04
C PRO A 131 -8.23 -5.67 -3.53
N LYS A 132 -8.26 -7.00 -3.48
CA LYS A 132 -9.41 -7.83 -3.91
C LYS A 132 -10.10 -8.52 -2.73
N MET A 133 -9.93 -7.99 -1.51
CA MET A 133 -10.49 -8.53 -0.26
C MET A 133 -12.01 -8.81 -0.36
N ALA A 134 -12.76 -7.97 -1.08
CA ALA A 134 -14.20 -8.16 -1.28
C ALA A 134 -14.54 -9.52 -1.95
N ARG A 135 -13.69 -10.01 -2.85
CA ARG A 135 -13.87 -11.27 -3.58
C ARG A 135 -13.66 -12.50 -2.69
N ILE A 136 -12.82 -12.39 -1.66
CA ILE A 136 -12.52 -13.50 -0.73
C ILE A 136 -13.31 -13.40 0.58
N ARG A 137 -14.04 -12.30 0.82
CA ARG A 137 -14.77 -12.01 2.06
C ARG A 137 -15.71 -13.14 2.51
N ARG A 138 -16.50 -13.71 1.59
CA ARG A 138 -17.46 -14.78 1.92
C ARG A 138 -16.75 -16.05 2.42
N ARG A 139 -15.58 -16.33 1.86
CA ARG A 139 -14.73 -17.45 2.29
C ARG A 139 -14.09 -17.12 3.64
N ALA A 140 -13.54 -15.93 3.77
CA ALA A 140 -12.98 -15.42 5.03
C ALA A 140 -13.97 -15.53 6.20
N SER A 141 -15.21 -15.08 6.02
CA SER A 141 -16.23 -15.14 7.08
C SER A 141 -16.58 -16.56 7.56
N ARG A 142 -16.28 -17.59 6.77
CA ARG A 142 -16.53 -19.01 7.11
C ARG A 142 -15.32 -19.68 7.77
N ALA A 143 -14.12 -19.16 7.53
CA ALA A 143 -12.90 -19.71 8.11
C ALA A 143 -12.83 -19.39 9.61
N PRO A 144 -12.46 -20.36 10.46
CA PRO A 144 -12.34 -20.13 11.91
C PRO A 144 -11.44 -18.94 12.27
N ALA A 145 -10.28 -18.79 11.60
CA ALA A 145 -9.31 -17.72 11.85
C ALA A 145 -9.85 -16.30 11.62
N PHE A 146 -10.91 -16.16 10.81
CA PHE A 146 -11.44 -14.87 10.35
C PHE A 146 -12.93 -14.68 10.63
N ARG A 147 -13.51 -15.56 11.45
CA ARG A 147 -14.94 -15.52 11.77
C ARG A 147 -15.30 -14.17 12.39
N GLY A 148 -16.32 -13.53 11.83
CA GLY A 148 -16.79 -12.22 12.30
C GLY A 148 -15.95 -11.01 11.82
N MET A 149 -14.83 -11.23 11.14
CA MET A 149 -14.03 -10.14 10.60
C MET A 149 -14.63 -9.57 9.31
N GLY A 150 -14.91 -8.27 9.32
CA GLY A 150 -15.22 -7.48 8.14
C GLY A 150 -13.97 -7.15 7.31
N HIS A 151 -14.17 -6.49 6.17
CA HIS A 151 -13.08 -6.13 5.25
C HIS A 151 -11.97 -5.35 5.96
N GLU A 152 -12.29 -4.28 6.70
CA GLU A 152 -11.28 -3.46 7.38
C GLU A 152 -10.50 -4.26 8.42
N GLN A 153 -11.15 -5.18 9.14
CA GLN A 153 -10.50 -6.05 10.14
C GLN A 153 -9.55 -7.06 9.50
N LEU A 154 -9.94 -7.67 8.38
CA LEU A 154 -9.07 -8.58 7.62
C LEU A 154 -7.81 -7.86 7.11
N THR A 155 -7.98 -6.66 6.55
CA THR A 155 -6.85 -5.87 6.08
C THR A 155 -5.94 -5.46 7.23
N ARG A 156 -6.51 -5.03 8.36
CA ARG A 156 -5.74 -4.69 9.57
C ARG A 156 -4.96 -5.87 10.12
N TRP A 157 -5.58 -7.05 10.20
CA TRP A 157 -4.90 -8.28 10.61
C TRP A 157 -3.63 -8.52 9.79
N ALA A 158 -3.71 -8.37 8.47
CA ALA A 158 -2.56 -8.52 7.60
C ALA A 158 -1.52 -7.40 7.79
N LEU A 159 -1.96 -6.13 7.88
CA LEU A 159 -1.07 -4.98 8.10
C LEU A 159 -0.29 -5.09 9.41
N GLU A 160 -0.97 -5.38 10.52
CA GLU A 160 -0.38 -5.49 11.86
C GLU A 160 0.65 -6.61 11.93
N ARG A 161 0.37 -7.75 11.28
CA ARG A 161 1.24 -8.92 11.32
C ARG A 161 2.43 -8.81 10.37
N TRP A 162 2.25 -8.26 9.16
CA TRP A 162 3.24 -8.37 8.09
C TRP A 162 3.91 -7.05 7.68
N PHE A 163 3.41 -5.90 8.12
CA PHE A 163 3.91 -4.61 7.63
C PHE A 163 4.45 -3.72 8.74
N ARG A 164 5.10 -4.30 9.75
CA ARG A 164 5.83 -3.50 10.74
C ARG A 164 7.00 -2.80 10.04
N PRO A 165 7.10 -1.46 9.99
CA PRO A 165 8.20 -0.79 9.29
C PRO A 165 9.56 -1.10 9.90
N ASN A 166 10.63 -1.03 9.12
CA ASN A 166 12.00 -1.24 9.58
C ASN A 166 12.42 -0.26 10.71
N ALA A 167 13.60 -0.50 11.31
CA ALA A 167 14.11 0.33 12.40
C ALA A 167 14.31 1.81 12.02
N ARG A 168 14.78 2.10 10.80
CA ARG A 168 15.02 3.47 10.33
C ARG A 168 13.75 4.30 10.28
N VAL A 169 12.68 3.73 9.73
CA VAL A 169 11.35 4.36 9.68
C VAL A 169 10.82 4.60 11.09
N ARG A 170 10.92 3.59 11.98
CA ARG A 170 10.48 3.74 13.38
C ARG A 170 11.23 4.86 14.11
N SER A 171 12.54 4.91 14.01
CA SER A 171 13.33 5.98 14.65
C SER A 171 13.03 7.36 14.05
N ALA A 172 12.68 7.45 12.76
CA ALA A 172 12.23 8.71 12.16
C ALA A 172 10.87 9.15 12.72
N LEU A 173 9.94 8.22 12.95
CA LEU A 173 8.64 8.50 13.56
C LEU A 173 8.79 8.97 15.02
N GLU A 174 9.68 8.34 15.80
CA GLU A 174 9.98 8.74 17.19
C GLU A 174 10.52 10.18 17.26
N ARG A 175 11.36 10.59 16.30
CA ARG A 175 11.85 11.97 16.21
C ARG A 175 10.77 12.96 15.76
N LEU A 176 9.92 12.55 14.83
CA LEU A 176 8.86 13.39 14.27
C LEU A 176 7.74 13.64 15.28
N PHE A 177 7.42 12.64 16.10
CA PHE A 177 6.44 12.70 17.16
C PHE A 177 7.11 12.35 18.49
N PRO A 178 7.82 13.31 19.13
CA PRO A 178 8.24 13.13 20.50
C PRO A 178 7.02 12.88 21.39
N ASP A 179 7.22 12.32 22.59
CA ASP A 179 6.16 12.03 23.57
C ASP A 179 5.44 13.32 24.04
N ASP A 180 4.63 13.89 23.16
CA ASP A 180 3.67 14.92 23.43
C ASP A 180 2.26 14.31 23.27
N ALA A 181 1.40 14.60 24.23
CA ALA A 181 0.02 14.14 24.21
C ALA A 181 -0.86 15.01 23.28
N ARG A 182 -0.25 15.86 22.44
CA ARG A 182 -1.03 16.84 21.67
C ARG A 182 -1.81 16.13 20.56
N PRO A 183 -3.09 16.50 20.36
CA PRO A 183 -3.86 15.98 19.25
C PRO A 183 -3.19 16.32 17.92
N ARG A 184 -3.38 15.47 16.90
CA ARG A 184 -2.72 15.61 15.60
C ARG A 184 -3.72 15.48 14.46
N ILE A 185 -3.66 16.41 13.53
CA ILE A 185 -4.42 16.40 12.28
C ILE A 185 -3.47 15.98 11.16
N GLY A 186 -3.63 14.77 10.65
CA GLY A 186 -2.91 14.29 9.48
C GLY A 186 -3.53 14.85 8.21
N VAL A 187 -2.72 15.37 7.31
CA VAL A 187 -3.14 15.91 6.02
C VAL A 187 -2.31 15.25 4.93
N HIS A 188 -2.97 14.55 4.00
CA HIS A 188 -2.30 13.92 2.88
C HIS A 188 -2.71 14.54 1.56
N ILE A 189 -1.73 15.06 0.82
CA ILE A 189 -1.90 15.70 -0.48
C ILE A 189 -0.89 15.11 -1.47
N ARG A 190 -1.36 14.21 -2.31
CA ARG A 190 -0.62 13.77 -3.51
C ARG A 190 -1.00 14.74 -4.63
N TYR A 191 -0.11 15.64 -5.01
CA TYR A 191 -0.41 16.74 -5.95
C TYR A 191 0.14 16.48 -7.35
N THR A 192 1.34 15.88 -7.44
CA THR A 192 2.08 15.75 -8.71
C THR A 192 1.40 14.83 -9.74
N ASP A 193 0.62 13.84 -9.29
CA ASP A 193 -0.10 12.90 -10.18
C ASP A 193 -1.62 13.05 -10.14
N ARG A 194 -2.15 13.71 -9.10
CA ARG A 194 -3.59 13.78 -8.82
C ARG A 194 -3.92 15.14 -8.27
N LYS A 195 -4.54 15.99 -9.08
CA LYS A 195 -4.98 17.32 -8.63
C LYS A 195 -6.19 17.20 -7.70
N VAL A 196 -5.93 16.92 -6.43
CA VAL A 196 -6.91 17.06 -5.34
C VAL A 196 -7.21 18.55 -5.17
N SER A 197 -8.46 18.90 -4.86
CA SER A 197 -8.83 20.30 -4.63
C SER A 197 -8.17 20.83 -3.35
N LEU A 198 -7.07 21.56 -3.50
CA LEU A 198 -6.34 22.17 -2.38
C LEU A 198 -7.28 23.01 -1.52
N ASP A 199 -8.13 23.85 -2.10
CA ASP A 199 -9.06 24.70 -1.34
C ASP A 199 -9.96 23.91 -0.39
N ARG A 200 -10.41 22.72 -0.81
CA ARG A 200 -11.18 21.82 0.07
C ARG A 200 -10.31 21.28 1.20
N VAL A 201 -9.08 20.88 0.91
CA VAL A 201 -8.13 20.41 1.93
C VAL A 201 -7.90 21.51 2.96
N PHE A 202 -7.51 22.72 2.54
CA PHE A 202 -7.29 23.85 3.44
C PHE A 202 -8.52 24.16 4.29
N ARG A 203 -9.72 24.18 3.69
CA ARG A 203 -10.96 24.42 4.43
C ARG A 203 -11.25 23.34 5.48
N GLU A 204 -11.11 22.06 5.13
CA GLU A 204 -11.36 20.98 6.10
C GLU A 204 -10.30 20.95 7.20
N THR A 205 -9.03 21.27 6.89
CA THR A 205 -7.98 21.42 7.90
C THR A 205 -8.29 22.58 8.85
N ARG A 206 -8.70 23.77 8.36
CA ARG A 206 -9.14 24.90 9.21
C ARG A 206 -10.27 24.50 10.15
N ARG A 207 -11.31 23.85 9.64
CA ARG A 207 -12.45 23.38 10.44
C ARG A 207 -12.05 22.41 11.55
N LEU A 208 -11.06 21.55 11.31
CA LEU A 208 -10.54 20.66 12.34
C LEU A 208 -9.68 21.42 13.36
N ARG A 209 -8.84 22.36 12.91
CA ARG A 209 -8.02 23.19 13.80
C ARG A 209 -8.86 24.10 14.69
N GLU A 210 -9.96 24.67 14.19
CA GLU A 210 -10.93 25.43 14.99
C GLU A 210 -11.55 24.58 16.11
N ARG A 211 -11.77 23.28 15.86
CA ARG A 211 -12.32 22.34 16.86
C ARG A 211 -11.27 21.81 17.84
N ALA A 212 -10.00 21.86 17.45
CA ALA A 212 -8.88 21.44 18.27
C ALA A 212 -7.71 22.44 18.09
N PRO A 213 -7.78 23.63 18.72
CA PRO A 213 -6.81 24.70 18.52
C PRO A 213 -5.36 24.33 18.86
N ASP A 214 -5.18 23.38 19.78
CA ASP A 214 -3.87 22.87 20.19
C ASP A 214 -3.34 21.76 19.30
N ALA A 215 -4.10 21.31 18.29
CA ALA A 215 -3.73 20.16 17.48
C ALA A 215 -2.63 20.48 16.47
N ARG A 216 -1.53 19.73 16.49
CA ARG A 216 -0.46 19.84 15.49
C ARG A 216 -0.94 19.34 14.13
N ILE A 217 -0.43 19.92 13.05
CA ILE A 217 -0.74 19.45 11.69
C ILE A 217 0.44 18.63 11.20
N PHE A 218 0.22 17.37 10.83
CA PHE A 218 1.21 16.59 10.11
C PHE A 218 0.86 16.56 8.63
N LEU A 219 1.71 17.15 7.78
CA LEU A 219 1.49 17.23 6.35
C LEU A 219 2.38 16.24 5.60
N ALA A 220 1.75 15.31 4.90
CA ALA A 220 2.38 14.43 3.93
C ALA A 220 2.04 14.90 2.50
N THR A 221 3.04 15.43 1.79
CA THR A 221 2.90 15.86 0.39
C THR A 221 4.14 15.55 -0.44
N ASP A 222 3.96 15.47 -1.75
CA ASP A 222 5.00 15.29 -2.77
C ASP A 222 5.43 16.62 -3.42
N ASN A 223 4.87 17.77 -3.00
CA ASN A 223 5.07 19.04 -3.68
C ASN A 223 5.53 20.17 -2.75
N ALA A 224 6.63 20.83 -3.12
CA ALA A 224 7.26 21.88 -2.32
C ALA A 224 6.37 23.13 -2.18
N ALA A 225 5.66 23.53 -3.25
CA ALA A 225 4.76 24.68 -3.23
C ALA A 225 3.54 24.44 -2.32
N VAL A 226 3.01 23.21 -2.30
CA VAL A 226 1.94 22.83 -1.36
C VAL A 226 2.42 22.93 0.09
N GLN A 227 3.63 22.43 0.38
CA GLN A 227 4.22 22.53 1.72
C GLN A 227 4.39 23.99 2.15
N ALA A 228 4.92 24.85 1.28
CA ALA A 228 5.11 26.28 1.57
C ALA A 228 3.77 26.96 1.90
N ARG A 229 2.74 26.74 1.07
CA ARG A 229 1.39 27.28 1.30
C ARG A 229 0.76 26.79 2.59
N PHE A 230 1.03 25.56 3.01
CA PHE A 230 0.54 25.04 4.28
C PHE A 230 1.21 25.71 5.48
N ARG A 231 2.53 25.92 5.42
CA ARG A 231 3.29 26.61 6.47
C ARG A 231 2.91 28.09 6.58
N GLU A 232 2.53 28.72 5.47
CA GLU A 232 2.02 30.10 5.48
C GLU A 232 0.60 30.17 6.10
N ALA A 233 -0.24 29.19 5.85
CA ALA A 233 -1.65 29.21 6.27
C ALA A 233 -1.91 28.67 7.68
N PHE A 234 -0.97 27.91 8.26
CA PHE A 234 -1.14 27.26 9.55
C PHE A 234 0.16 27.26 10.35
N ASP A 235 0.03 27.52 11.66
CA ASP A 235 1.13 27.34 12.61
C ASP A 235 1.29 25.87 13.04
N ASP A 236 2.51 25.50 13.43
CA ASP A 236 2.83 24.18 14.01
C ASP A 236 2.54 23.01 13.03
N VAL A 237 3.06 23.17 11.81
CA VAL A 237 3.03 22.17 10.72
C VAL A 237 4.29 21.32 10.75
N LEU A 238 4.12 20.05 11.10
CA LEU A 238 5.12 19.00 11.02
C LEU A 238 5.18 18.43 9.60
N VAL A 239 6.39 18.24 9.10
CA VAL A 239 6.70 17.54 7.85
C VAL A 239 7.99 16.74 8.04
N ILE A 240 8.24 15.77 7.17
CA ILE A 240 9.56 15.14 7.08
C ILE A 240 10.46 15.90 6.10
N GLU A 241 11.76 15.93 6.40
CA GLU A 241 12.76 16.41 5.44
C GLU A 241 12.98 15.34 4.37
N LYS A 242 12.68 15.68 3.11
CA LYS A 242 12.81 14.80 1.95
C LYS A 242 12.90 15.61 0.66
N ALA A 243 13.29 14.96 -0.42
CA ALA A 243 13.19 15.54 -1.75
C ALA A 243 11.72 15.79 -2.11
N LEU A 244 11.42 16.98 -2.65
CA LEU A 244 10.09 17.38 -3.07
C LEU A 244 10.14 17.83 -4.53
N GLY A 245 9.09 17.53 -5.29
CA GLY A 245 8.95 18.05 -6.65
C GLY A 245 8.83 19.58 -6.61
N ALA A 246 9.64 20.25 -7.44
CA ALA A 246 9.58 21.71 -7.61
C ALA A 246 8.38 22.14 -8.48
N ASP A 247 7.87 21.25 -9.33
CA ASP A 247 6.78 21.51 -10.30
C ASP A 247 5.53 20.63 -10.08
N ASP A 248 4.49 20.88 -10.89
CA ASP A 248 3.26 20.06 -11.05
C ASP A 248 3.50 18.63 -11.61
N ARG A 249 4.76 18.23 -11.88
CA ARG A 249 5.11 16.95 -12.50
C ARG A 249 5.43 15.88 -11.45
N SER A 250 5.16 14.60 -11.77
CA SER A 250 5.38 13.45 -10.86
C SER A 250 6.79 13.42 -10.27
N LEU A 251 6.91 13.19 -8.96
CA LEU A 251 8.21 12.92 -8.33
C LEU A 251 8.91 11.69 -8.93
N HIS A 252 8.12 10.71 -9.39
CA HIS A 252 8.61 9.53 -10.13
C HIS A 252 9.15 9.85 -11.53
N GLN A 253 8.99 11.07 -12.03
CA GLN A 253 9.44 11.49 -13.37
C GLN A 253 10.50 12.59 -13.34
N GLN A 254 10.69 13.28 -12.21
CA GLN A 254 11.60 14.43 -12.13
C GLN A 254 12.94 14.13 -11.46
N THR A 255 13.00 13.10 -10.63
CA THR A 255 14.24 12.67 -9.99
C THR A 255 14.49 11.23 -10.40
N GLU A 256 15.55 11.00 -11.20
CA GLU A 256 16.37 9.82 -10.93
C GLU A 256 16.73 9.94 -9.46
N THR A 257 16.00 9.22 -8.62
CA THR A 257 16.22 9.24 -7.18
C THR A 257 17.56 8.55 -6.96
N ASP A 258 18.58 9.28 -6.51
CA ASP A 258 19.90 8.71 -6.19
C ASP A 258 19.80 7.55 -5.18
N ASP A 259 18.70 7.49 -4.40
CA ASP A 259 18.38 6.42 -3.45
C ASP A 259 16.87 6.09 -3.41
N PRO A 260 16.38 5.15 -4.27
CA PRO A 260 14.98 4.74 -4.33
C PRO A 260 14.48 4.08 -3.03
N LEU A 261 15.36 3.39 -2.30
CA LEU A 261 15.02 2.76 -1.03
C LEU A 261 14.74 3.83 0.02
N ARG A 262 15.56 4.87 0.07
CA ARG A 262 15.35 6.01 0.97
C ARG A 262 14.03 6.73 0.70
N GLU A 263 13.64 6.87 -0.57
CA GLU A 263 12.34 7.44 -0.92
C GLU A 263 11.17 6.54 -0.50
N ALA A 264 11.33 5.22 -0.61
CA ALA A 264 10.36 4.28 -0.06
C ALA A 264 10.27 4.38 1.47
N GLU A 265 11.39 4.52 2.18
CA GLU A 265 11.40 4.78 3.63
C GLU A 265 10.71 6.11 3.97
N ASN A 266 10.98 7.20 3.24
CA ASN A 266 10.31 8.50 3.43
C ASN A 266 8.79 8.37 3.25
N ALA A 267 8.36 7.62 2.23
CA ALA A 267 6.95 7.30 2.01
C ALA A 267 6.35 6.48 3.19
N LEU A 268 7.11 5.57 3.80
CA LEU A 268 6.66 4.87 5.01
C LEU A 268 6.56 5.78 6.22
N VAL A 269 7.51 6.69 6.42
CA VAL A 269 7.45 7.66 7.53
C VAL A 269 6.20 8.54 7.39
N ASP A 270 5.90 9.03 6.18
CA ASP A 270 4.65 9.74 5.92
C ASP A 270 3.41 8.88 6.20
N MET A 271 3.38 7.65 5.71
CA MET A 271 2.21 6.77 5.87
C MET A 271 1.94 6.45 7.34
N TRP A 272 2.98 6.13 8.11
CA TRP A 272 2.86 5.86 9.53
C TRP A 272 2.65 7.12 10.37
N GLY A 273 3.20 8.26 9.95
CA GLY A 273 2.93 9.53 10.62
C GLY A 273 1.47 9.96 10.48
N LEU A 274 0.88 9.76 9.30
CA LEU A 274 -0.56 9.92 9.12
C LEU A 274 -1.35 8.91 9.95
N ALA A 275 -0.88 7.66 10.05
CA ALA A 275 -1.52 6.63 10.87
C ALA A 275 -1.50 6.97 12.38
N GLY A 276 -0.47 7.68 12.85
CA GLY A 276 -0.38 8.17 14.23
C GLY A 276 -1.24 9.39 14.54
N CYS A 277 -1.99 9.92 13.57
CA CYS A 277 -2.84 11.10 13.75
C CYS A 277 -4.24 10.76 14.30
N HIS A 278 -4.86 11.73 14.96
CA HIS A 278 -6.20 11.59 15.53
C HIS A 278 -7.30 11.82 14.48
N TRP A 279 -7.04 12.73 13.54
CA TRP A 279 -7.89 13.00 12.38
C TRP A 279 -7.08 12.89 11.10
N LEU A 280 -7.77 12.64 10.00
CA LEU A 280 -7.15 12.53 8.68
C LEU A 280 -7.94 13.33 7.65
N VAL A 281 -7.30 14.32 7.03
CA VAL A 281 -7.78 15.00 5.82
C VAL A 281 -7.07 14.40 4.62
N HIS A 282 -7.83 13.76 3.73
CA HIS A 282 -7.22 13.02 2.63
C HIS A 282 -8.20 12.84 1.46
N SER A 283 -7.67 12.31 0.35
CA SER A 283 -8.50 11.70 -0.69
C SER A 283 -8.59 10.20 -0.46
N ARG A 284 -9.80 9.64 -0.41
CA ARG A 284 -9.98 8.17 -0.34
C ARG A 284 -9.48 7.41 -1.56
N HIS A 285 -9.10 8.13 -2.63
CA HIS A 285 -8.63 7.53 -3.87
C HIS A 285 -7.14 7.23 -3.83
N SER A 286 -6.40 7.83 -2.89
CA SER A 286 -5.03 7.43 -2.59
C SER A 286 -5.05 6.16 -1.73
N THR A 287 -4.58 5.05 -2.29
CA THR A 287 -4.32 3.80 -1.54
C THR A 287 -3.39 4.06 -0.37
N PHE A 288 -2.47 5.02 -0.50
CA PHE A 288 -1.59 5.50 0.56
C PHE A 288 -2.35 5.97 1.80
N SER A 289 -3.31 6.90 1.64
CA SER A 289 -4.09 7.42 2.77
C SER A 289 -5.07 6.39 3.33
N VAL A 290 -5.58 5.50 2.47
CA VAL A 290 -6.43 4.38 2.91
C VAL A 290 -5.62 3.41 3.78
N ALA A 291 -4.38 3.09 3.38
CA ALA A 291 -3.48 2.28 4.19
C ALA A 291 -3.17 2.96 5.52
N ALA A 292 -2.79 4.25 5.52
CA ALA A 292 -2.55 5.01 6.76
C ALA A 292 -3.75 4.98 7.72
N ALA A 293 -4.97 5.22 7.22
CA ALA A 293 -6.18 5.18 8.04
C ALA A 293 -6.44 3.79 8.63
N LEU A 294 -6.18 2.73 7.84
CA LEU A 294 -6.33 1.34 8.28
C LEU A 294 -5.27 0.95 9.30
N ILE A 295 -4.00 1.34 9.13
CA ILE A 295 -2.91 1.12 10.09
C ILE A 295 -3.28 1.80 11.43
N GLY A 296 -3.59 3.10 11.37
CA GLY A 296 -3.90 3.91 12.55
C GLY A 296 -5.24 3.60 13.22
N GLY A 297 -6.11 2.83 12.56
CA GLY A 297 -7.46 2.55 13.07
C GLY A 297 -8.32 3.81 13.16
N ILE A 298 -8.06 4.79 12.30
CA ILE A 298 -8.73 6.08 12.34
C ILE A 298 -10.17 5.87 11.91
N PRO A 299 -11.18 6.09 12.78
CA PRO A 299 -12.57 5.83 12.42
C PRO A 299 -13.05 6.82 11.36
N ARG A 300 -13.98 6.38 10.50
CA ARG A 300 -14.51 7.22 9.40
C ARG A 300 -15.10 8.56 9.87
N SER A 301 -15.60 8.64 11.10
CA SER A 301 -16.09 9.90 11.70
C SER A 301 -14.99 10.96 11.89
N ARG A 302 -13.73 10.52 12.02
CA ARG A 302 -12.53 11.36 12.14
C ARG A 302 -11.77 11.54 10.82
N GLN A 303 -12.29 11.00 9.73
CA GLN A 303 -11.75 11.21 8.39
C GLN A 303 -12.53 12.33 7.66
N ARG A 304 -11.82 13.13 6.87
CA ARG A 304 -12.36 14.14 5.96
C ARG A 304 -11.91 13.81 4.54
N ASP A 305 -12.77 13.08 3.84
CA ASP A 305 -12.58 12.70 2.44
C ASP A 305 -12.98 13.85 1.51
N VAL A 306 -12.00 14.56 0.97
CA VAL A 306 -12.23 15.76 0.14
C VAL A 306 -12.79 15.44 -1.26
N ASP A 307 -12.78 14.16 -1.65
CA ASP A 307 -13.26 13.66 -2.95
C ASP A 307 -14.55 12.82 -2.84
N ARG A 308 -15.21 12.82 -1.68
CA ARG A 308 -16.37 11.94 -1.39
C ARG A 308 -17.47 11.99 -2.46
N TRP A 309 -17.68 13.15 -3.08
CA TRP A 309 -18.77 13.42 -4.00
C TRP A 309 -18.35 13.52 -5.47
N ASN A 310 -17.12 13.14 -5.84
CA ASN A 310 -16.68 13.22 -7.24
C ASN A 310 -17.31 12.08 -8.09
N PRO A 311 -18.30 12.35 -8.96
CA PRO A 311 -19.12 11.32 -9.62
C PRO A 311 -18.34 10.46 -10.61
N ARG A 312 -17.34 11.03 -11.31
CA ARG A 312 -16.41 10.28 -12.19
C ARG A 312 -15.64 9.20 -11.42
N VAL A 313 -15.50 9.35 -10.11
CA VAL A 313 -14.62 8.52 -9.28
C VAL A 313 -15.38 7.42 -8.53
N VAL A 314 -16.69 7.61 -8.29
CA VAL A 314 -17.55 6.56 -7.71
C VAL A 314 -17.76 5.40 -8.70
N GLY A 315 -18.00 5.71 -9.98
CA GLY A 315 -18.20 4.69 -11.03
C GLY A 315 -16.96 3.82 -11.28
N LYS A 316 -15.77 4.44 -11.36
CA LYS A 316 -14.49 3.73 -11.58
C LYS A 316 -14.19 2.71 -10.48
N ARG A 317 -14.57 2.99 -9.23
CA ARG A 317 -14.30 2.12 -8.07
C ARG A 317 -15.09 0.82 -8.09
N TRP A 318 -16.33 0.86 -8.58
CA TRP A 318 -17.18 -0.35 -8.66
C TRP A 318 -16.58 -1.36 -9.63
N VAL A 319 -16.18 -0.91 -10.82
CA VAL A 319 -15.48 -1.75 -11.81
C VAL A 319 -14.16 -2.27 -11.24
N GLN A 320 -13.35 -1.40 -10.62
CA GLN A 320 -12.04 -1.79 -10.08
C GLN A 320 -12.08 -2.79 -8.91
N THR A 321 -13.14 -2.76 -8.11
CA THR A 321 -13.30 -3.66 -6.95
C THR A 321 -13.67 -5.09 -7.39
N TRP A 322 -14.43 -5.22 -8.48
CA TRP A 322 -15.03 -6.49 -8.89
C TRP A 322 -14.47 -7.09 -10.19
N ALA A 323 -13.89 -6.29 -11.08
CA ALA A 323 -13.18 -6.78 -12.27
C ALA A 323 -11.96 -7.62 -11.88
#